data_AF-A0A968C0Q1-F1
#
_entry.id   AF-A0A968C0Q1-F1
#
_cell.length_a   1.000
_cell.length_b   1.000
_cell.length_c   1.000
_cell.angle_alpha   90.00
_cell.angle_beta   90.00
_cell.angle_gamma   90.00
#
_symmetry.space_group_name_H-M   'P 1'
#
loop_
_entity.id
_entity.type
_entity.pdbx_description
1 polymer ?
#
loop_
_entity_poly.entity_id
_entity_poly.type
_entity_poly.pdbx_seq_one_letter_code
_entity_poly.pdbx_strand_id
1 'polypeptide(L)'
;MPCDDSGIRRLILASSSPRRRQLLSLLGIPFVVKAAGVDESRLYAEPPTELVLRVSQAKALAISDVRPDELVVAADTIVVYG
;
A
#
# COMPACT_ATOMS: atom_id res chain seq x y z
N MET A 1 -4.19 -34.60 3.31
CA MET A 1 -3.72 -33.37 2.64
C MET A 1 -3.41 -32.35 3.72
N PRO A 2 -2.16 -31.89 3.87
CA PRO A 2 -1.90 -30.74 4.72
C PRO A 2 -2.39 -29.49 3.96
N CYS A 3 -3.24 -28.69 4.60
CA CYS A 3 -3.49 -27.32 4.16
C CYS A 3 -2.14 -26.64 4.01
N ASP A 4 -1.87 -26.04 2.85
CA ASP A 4 -0.73 -25.16 2.73
C ASP A 4 -1.04 -23.94 3.60
N ASP A 5 -0.45 -23.90 4.79
CA ASP A 5 -0.36 -22.67 5.56
C ASP A 5 0.70 -21.80 4.88
N SER A 6 0.42 -21.37 3.64
CA SER A 6 1.07 -20.23 3.00
C SER A 6 0.61 -18.93 3.70
N GLY A 7 0.62 -18.96 5.03
CA GLY A 7 0.24 -17.86 5.90
C GLY A 7 1.23 -16.74 5.70
N ILE A 8 0.70 -15.56 5.36
CA ILE A 8 1.46 -14.32 5.27
C ILE A 8 2.31 -14.18 6.54
N ARG A 9 3.63 -14.30 6.39
CA ARG A 9 4.60 -14.21 7.49
C ARG A 9 4.95 -12.78 7.83
N ARG A 10 4.77 -11.85 6.89
CA ARG A 10 5.16 -10.46 7.06
C ARG A 10 4.29 -9.52 6.24
N LEU A 11 3.83 -8.47 6.91
CA LEU A 11 3.12 -7.36 6.28
C LEU A 11 4.09 -6.22 5.97
N ILE A 12 3.97 -5.62 4.80
CA ILE A 12 4.76 -4.48 4.34
C ILE A 12 3.82 -3.32 4.09
N LEU A 13 4.02 -2.20 4.80
CA LEU A 13 3.33 -0.95 4.52
C LEU A 13 4.14 -0.15 3.49
N ALA A 14 3.60 -0.05 2.28
CA ALA A 14 4.13 0.73 1.17
C ALA A 14 3.78 2.23 1.29
N SER A 15 4.12 2.85 2.42
CA SER A 15 3.79 4.28 2.66
C SER A 15 4.77 4.97 3.60
N SER A 16 5.15 6.20 3.26
CA SER A 16 5.90 7.11 4.12
C SER A 16 5.02 7.88 5.12
N SER A 17 3.70 7.75 5.07
CA SER A 17 2.77 8.52 5.91
C SER A 17 2.81 8.07 7.38
N PRO A 18 3.15 8.96 8.34
CA PRO A 18 3.12 8.64 9.77
C PRO A 18 1.73 8.22 10.26
N ARG A 19 0.68 8.83 9.69
CA ARG A 19 -0.72 8.52 10.02
C ARG A 19 -1.09 7.10 9.62
N ARG A 20 -0.70 6.65 8.41
CA ARG A 20 -0.99 5.27 7.95
C ARG A 20 -0.27 4.23 8.78
N ARG A 21 0.98 4.51 9.18
CA ARG A 21 1.72 3.67 10.12
C ARG A 21 0.98 3.54 11.44
N GLN A 22 0.53 4.66 12.03
CA GLN A 22 -0.25 4.63 13.28
C GLN A 22 -1.53 3.81 13.15
N LEU A 23 -2.30 4.03 12.08
CA LEU A 23 -3.55 3.29 11.83
C LEU A 23 -3.31 1.78 11.69
N LEU A 24 -2.28 1.38 10.94
CA LEU A 24 -1.96 -0.04 10.77
C LEU A 24 -1.47 -0.68 12.08
N SER A 25 -0.72 0.07 12.90
CA SER A 25 -0.31 -0.37 14.23
C SER A 25 -1.48 -0.66 15.18
N LEU A 26 -2.64 -0.03 14.99
CA LEU A 26 -3.83 -0.32 15.80
C LEU A 26 -4.35 -1.76 15.61
N LEU A 27 -4.00 -2.41 14.50
CA LEU A 27 -4.38 -3.80 14.26
C LEU A 27 -3.57 -4.81 15.10
N GLY A 28 -2.49 -4.37 15.77
CA GLY A 28 -1.60 -5.24 16.55
C GLY A 28 -0.78 -6.23 15.71
N ILE A 29 -0.81 -6.11 14.37
CA ILE A 29 -0.08 -6.96 13.44
C ILE A 29 1.34 -6.40 13.25
N PRO A 30 2.40 -7.21 13.35
CA PRO A 30 3.76 -6.75 13.04
C PRO A 30 3.91 -6.47 11.54
N PHE A 31 4.48 -5.32 11.19
CA PHE A 31 4.73 -4.93 9.80
C PHE A 31 6.04 -4.15 9.66
N VAL A 32 6.54 -4.11 8.43
CA VAL A 32 7.70 -3.30 8.03
C VAL A 32 7.22 -2.16 7.16
N VAL A 33 7.83 -0.98 7.29
CA VAL A 33 7.55 0.15 6.41
C VAL A 33 8.59 0.18 5.30
N LYS A 34 8.16 0.14 4.04
CA LYS A 34 9.00 0.39 2.87
C LYS A 34 8.36 1.50 2.05
N ALA A 35 8.94 2.69 2.00
CA ALA A 35 8.41 3.77 1.16
C ALA A 35 8.94 3.64 -0.26
N ALA A 36 8.06 3.73 -1.25
CA ALA A 36 8.45 3.82 -2.65
C ALA A 36 8.15 5.22 -3.18
N GLY A 37 9.12 5.84 -3.85
CA GLY A 37 8.91 7.10 -4.55
C GLY A 37 8.20 6.82 -5.87
N VAL A 38 6.90 7.12 -5.93
CA VAL A 38 6.11 7.01 -7.15
C VAL A 38 5.64 8.38 -7.60
N ASP A 39 5.36 8.53 -8.89
CA ASP A 39 4.76 9.75 -9.41
C ASP A 39 3.26 9.79 -9.05
N GLU A 40 2.91 10.78 -8.22
CA GLU A 40 1.55 11.02 -7.74
C GLU A 40 0.81 12.08 -8.58
N SER A 41 1.43 12.55 -9.66
CA SER A 41 0.85 13.55 -10.55
C SER A 41 -0.44 13.04 -11.18
N ARG A 42 -1.44 13.93 -11.26
CA ARG A 42 -2.70 13.68 -11.97
C ARG A 42 -2.47 13.60 -13.46
N LEU A 43 -3.06 12.60 -14.11
CA LEU A 43 -3.13 12.54 -15.56
C LEU A 43 -4.20 13.50 -16.09
N TYR A 44 -4.09 13.87 -17.36
CA TYR A 44 -5.07 14.76 -18.00
C TYR A 44 -6.45 14.12 -17.97
N ALA A 45 -7.45 14.89 -17.51
CA ALA A 45 -8.84 14.45 -17.36
C ALA A 45 -9.03 13.19 -16.48
N GLU A 46 -8.07 12.88 -15.60
CA GLU A 46 -8.16 11.73 -14.69
C GLU A 46 -9.18 12.00 -13.57
N PRO A 47 -10.24 11.18 -13.44
CA PRO A 47 -11.16 11.28 -12.33
C PRO A 47 -10.45 11.08 -10.98
N PRO A 48 -10.89 11.78 -9.91
CA PRO A 48 -10.33 11.60 -8.56
C PRO A 48 -10.23 10.13 -8.12
N THR A 49 -11.26 9.33 -8.42
CA THR A 49 -11.31 7.90 -8.09
C THR A 49 -10.28 7.06 -8.83
N GLU A 50 -9.96 7.42 -10.07
CA GLU A 50 -8.94 6.71 -10.87
C GLU A 50 -7.54 7.06 -10.40
N LEU A 51 -7.30 8.35 -10.09
CA LEU A 51 -6.05 8.81 -9.50
C LEU A 51 -5.72 8.04 -8.22
N VAL A 52 -6.65 7.99 -7.25
CA VAL A 52 -6.38 7.36 -5.95
C VAL A 52 -6.13 5.86 -6.11
N LEU A 53 -6.85 5.21 -7.04
CA LEU A 53 -6.64 3.80 -7.37
C LEU A 53 -5.26 3.57 -8.00
N ARG A 54 -4.92 4.32 -9.06
CA ARG A 54 -3.64 4.20 -9.75
C ARG A 54 -2.47 4.45 -8.82
N VAL A 55 -2.52 5.53 -8.03
CA VAL A 55 -1.42 5.90 -7.13
C VAL A 55 -1.25 4.87 -6.02
N SER A 56 -2.35 4.37 -5.43
CA SER A 56 -2.27 3.31 -4.42
C SER A 56 -1.70 2.00 -4.99
N GLN A 57 -2.11 1.60 -6.20
CA GLN A 57 -1.55 0.44 -6.88
C GLN A 57 -0.06 0.63 -7.22
N ALA A 58 0.31 1.80 -7.76
CA ALA A 58 1.70 2.11 -8.08
C ALA A 58 2.60 2.04 -6.83
N LYS A 59 2.14 2.55 -5.68
CA LYS A 59 2.86 2.45 -4.40
C LYS A 59 3.12 1.00 -3.99
N ALA A 60 2.13 0.12 -4.14
CA ALA A 60 2.29 -1.30 -3.84
C ALA A 60 3.26 -1.99 -4.81
N LEU A 61 3.08 -1.77 -6.12
CA LEU A 61 3.89 -2.39 -7.17
C LEU A 61 5.34 -1.92 -7.20
N ALA A 62 5.61 -0.71 -6.70
CA ALA A 62 6.96 -0.20 -6.59
C ALA A 62 7.79 -0.93 -5.52
N ILE A 63 7.16 -1.71 -4.64
CA ILE A 63 7.84 -2.71 -3.83
C ILE A 63 7.98 -3.99 -4.68
N SER A 64 9.07 -4.09 -5.44
CA SER A 64 9.30 -5.22 -6.35
C SER A 64 9.98 -6.42 -5.69
N ASP A 65 10.66 -6.21 -4.56
CA ASP A 65 11.33 -7.24 -3.76
C ASP A 65 10.38 -7.75 -2.66
N VAL A 66 9.41 -8.57 -3.09
CA VAL A 66 8.35 -9.16 -2.25
C VAL A 66 8.43 -10.67 -2.38
N ARG A 67 8.52 -11.35 -1.24
CA ARG A 67 8.54 -12.82 -1.20
C ARG A 67 7.12 -13.38 -1.22
N PRO A 68 6.91 -14.65 -1.64
CA PRO A 68 5.58 -15.26 -1.68
C PRO A 68 4.82 -15.27 -0.34
N ASP A 69 5.53 -15.20 0.78
CA ASP A 69 4.99 -15.14 2.14
C ASP A 69 4.85 -13.71 2.69
N GLU A 70 5.05 -12.68 1.86
CA GLU A 70 4.93 -11.28 2.22
C GLU A 70 3.68 -10.64 1.58
N LEU A 71 2.98 -9.80 2.34
CA LEU A 71 1.84 -9.02 1.85
C LEU A 71 2.18 -7.54 1.84
N VAL A 72 2.03 -6.89 0.68
CA VAL A 72 2.19 -5.43 0.55
C VAL A 72 0.84 -4.74 0.67
N VAL A 73 0.77 -3.73 1.53
CA VAL A 73 -0.38 -2.84 1.68
C VAL A 73 0.04 -1.42 1.32
N ALA A 74 -0.65 -0.85 0.34
CA ALA A 74 -0.55 0.55 -0.02
C ALA A 74 -1.92 1.20 0.06
N ALA A 75 -1.94 2.51 0.28
CA ALA A 75 -3.16 3.30 0.24
C ALA A 75 -2.84 4.69 -0.29
N ASP A 76 -3.82 5.29 -0.94
CA ASP A 76 -3.81 6.68 -1.31
C ASP A 76 -5.08 7.38 -0.83
N THR A 77 -5.06 8.71 -0.72
CA THR A 77 -6.20 9.46 -0.19
C THR A 77 -6.17 10.86 -0.77
N ILE A 78 -7.30 11.28 -1.33
CA ILE A 78 -7.45 12.61 -1.89
C ILE A 78 -8.67 13.29 -1.28
N VAL A 79 -8.61 14.62 -1.21
CA VAL A 79 -9.75 15.46 -0.82
C VAL A 79 -10.25 16.15 -2.07
N VAL A 80 -11.56 16.10 -2.29
CA VAL A 80 -12.24 16.79 -3.39
C VAL A 80 -13.16 17.83 -2.76
N TYR A 81 -13.15 19.04 -3.32
CA TYR A 81 -14.00 20.14 -2.91
C TYR A 81 -14.52 20.83 -4.17
N GLY A 82 -15.83 21.07 -4.24
CA GLY A 82 -16.55 21.60 -5.39
C GLY A 82 -18.02 21.77 -5.08
#